data_AF-A0A540MXD6-F1
#
_entry.id   AF-A0A540MXD6-F1
#
_cell.length_a   1.000
_cell.length_b   1.000
_cell.length_c   1.000
_cell.angle_alpha   90.00
_cell.angle_beta   90.00
_cell.angle_gamma   90.00
#
_symmetry.space_group_name_H-M   'P 1'
#
loop_
_entity.id
_entity.type
_entity.pdbx_description
1 polymer ?
#
loop_
_entity_poly.entity_id
_entity_poly.type
_entity_poly.pdbx_seq_one_letter_code
_entity_poly.pdbx_strand_id
1 'polypeptide(L)'
;MYNMKMKLMMRILLLCFLSCFWFQLSLAQNATTDPSEVRALNSIFEQWDTQPVPGLWNISGEPCSGSALNAADFESPNDDPDINPAIECDCTYDNSTTCHITKLRVYALNKRGVFPEEFVALRYLTTLRIDYNYFTGPLPAFIGNMSAMTVLYIRFNSFSGPIPKELGNLKELTVLDIGSNNFSGTLPPEIGNLVKLTDIYMDSCGLGGEIPSTFAKLTNMQIL
;
A
#
# COMPACT_ATOMS: atom_id res chain seq x y z
N MET A 1 -50.50 -9.20 52.97
CA MET A 1 -49.35 -8.32 52.63
C MET A 1 -48.10 -9.05 52.12
N TYR A 2 -48.05 -10.39 52.09
CA TYR A 2 -46.88 -11.16 51.63
C TYR A 2 -46.79 -11.32 50.09
N ASN A 3 -47.95 -11.36 49.41
CA ASN A 3 -48.04 -11.68 47.98
C ASN A 3 -47.65 -10.54 47.02
N MET A 4 -47.59 -9.30 47.50
CA MET A 4 -47.26 -8.12 46.67
C MET A 4 -45.75 -7.86 46.60
N LYS A 5 -45.02 -8.14 47.70
CA LYS A 5 -43.55 -8.04 47.73
C LYS A 5 -42.87 -9.07 46.84
N MET A 6 -43.42 -10.28 46.76
CA MET A 6 -42.86 -11.36 45.93
C MET A 6 -43.04 -11.10 44.43
N LYS A 7 -44.18 -10.52 44.02
CA LYS A 7 -44.42 -10.10 42.63
C LYS A 7 -43.56 -8.90 42.20
N LEU A 8 -43.24 -7.99 43.12
CA LEU A 8 -42.36 -6.84 42.84
C LEU A 8 -40.89 -7.29 42.73
N MET A 9 -40.45 -8.18 43.61
CA MET A 9 -39.09 -8.73 43.61
C MET A 9 -38.82 -9.59 42.36
N MET A 10 -39.82 -10.37 41.90
CA MET A 10 -39.71 -11.18 40.67
C MET A 10 -39.71 -10.34 39.39
N ARG A 11 -40.35 -9.15 39.39
CA ARG A 11 -40.28 -8.18 38.28
C ARG A 11 -38.95 -7.44 38.22
N ILE A 12 -38.36 -7.11 39.37
CA ILE A 12 -37.02 -6.50 39.45
C ILE A 12 -35.95 -7.49 38.98
N LEU A 13 -36.05 -8.77 39.39
CA LEU A 13 -35.15 -9.83 38.91
C LEU A 13 -35.26 -10.03 37.38
N LEU A 14 -36.48 -10.07 36.81
CA LEU A 14 -36.65 -10.16 35.34
C LEU A 14 -36.07 -8.94 34.59
N LEU A 15 -36.20 -7.73 35.15
CA LEU A 15 -35.62 -6.51 34.58
C LEU A 15 -34.09 -6.50 34.67
N CYS A 16 -33.50 -7.05 35.74
CA CYS A 16 -32.05 -7.23 35.86
C CYS A 16 -31.49 -8.29 34.90
N PHE A 17 -32.24 -9.37 34.64
CA PHE A 17 -31.85 -10.37 33.63
C PHE A 17 -31.97 -9.84 32.20
N LEU A 18 -32.95 -8.98 31.93
CA LEU A 18 -33.08 -8.29 30.64
C LEU A 18 -32.02 -7.19 30.44
N SER A 19 -31.51 -6.55 31.49
CA SER A 19 -30.39 -5.59 31.36
C SER A 19 -29.03 -6.27 31.19
N CYS A 20 -28.85 -7.48 31.73
CA CYS A 20 -27.61 -8.24 31.55
C CYS A 20 -27.50 -8.93 30.18
N PHE A 21 -28.63 -9.12 29.46
CA PHE A 21 -28.62 -9.66 28.10
C PHE A 21 -28.29 -8.62 27.01
N TRP A 22 -28.15 -7.34 27.37
CA TRP A 22 -27.78 -6.26 26.45
C TRP A 22 -26.30 -5.86 26.52
N PHE A 23 -25.51 -6.50 27.39
CA PHE A 23 -24.06 -6.29 27.48
C PHE A 23 -23.29 -7.61 27.55
N GLN A 24 -23.50 -8.44 26.53
CA GLN A 24 -22.40 -9.20 25.94
C GLN A 24 -22.40 -8.91 24.43
N LEU A 25 -22.20 -7.64 24.07
CA LEU A 25 -21.49 -7.38 22.82
C LEU A 25 -20.11 -8.00 23.02
N SER A 26 -19.75 -8.98 22.20
CA SER A 26 -18.34 -9.30 22.04
C SER A 26 -17.63 -8.00 21.67
N LEU A 27 -16.76 -7.51 22.54
CA LEU A 27 -15.78 -6.49 22.20
C LEU A 27 -14.74 -7.14 21.28
N ALA A 28 -15.15 -7.60 20.10
CA ALA A 28 -14.22 -7.63 18.99
C ALA A 28 -14.05 -6.16 18.63
N GLN A 29 -13.01 -5.53 19.16
CA GLN A 29 -12.61 -4.22 18.69
C GLN A 29 -12.26 -4.41 17.22
N ASN A 30 -13.10 -3.93 16.31
CA ASN A 30 -12.80 -4.00 14.88
C ASN A 30 -11.46 -3.31 14.66
N ALA A 31 -10.54 -4.00 13.97
CA ALA A 31 -9.25 -3.42 13.62
C ALA A 31 -9.46 -2.11 12.86
N THR A 32 -8.59 -1.13 13.10
CA THR A 32 -8.62 0.17 12.43
C THR A 32 -7.32 0.43 11.70
N THR A 33 -7.37 1.10 10.55
CA THR A 33 -6.18 1.51 9.80
C THR A 33 -5.33 2.45 10.66
N ASP A 34 -4.02 2.30 10.58
CA ASP A 34 -3.09 3.22 11.22
C ASP A 34 -3.43 4.69 10.82
N PRO A 35 -3.72 5.58 11.80
CA PRO A 35 -4.18 6.93 11.49
C PRO A 35 -3.17 7.75 10.67
N SER A 36 -1.87 7.45 10.73
CA SER A 36 -0.86 8.11 9.92
C SER A 36 -0.96 7.71 8.45
N GLU A 37 -1.27 6.45 8.17
CA GLU A 37 -1.49 5.95 6.82
C GLU A 37 -2.79 6.49 6.23
N VAL A 38 -3.86 6.61 7.04
CA VAL A 38 -5.11 7.25 6.61
C VAL A 38 -4.86 8.69 6.15
N ARG A 39 -4.09 9.47 6.94
CA ARG A 39 -3.74 10.86 6.57
C ARG A 39 -2.89 10.91 5.30
N ALA A 40 -1.88 10.04 5.22
CA ALA A 40 -0.98 9.99 4.07
C ALA A 40 -1.72 9.65 2.78
N LEU A 41 -2.55 8.60 2.82
CA LEU A 41 -3.30 8.15 1.65
C LEU A 41 -4.28 9.20 1.15
N ASN A 42 -5.03 9.85 2.05
CA ASN A 42 -5.91 10.95 1.68
C ASN A 42 -5.15 12.10 1.01
N SER A 43 -3.98 12.47 1.56
CA SER A 43 -3.13 13.51 0.98
C SER A 43 -2.58 13.13 -0.39
N ILE A 44 -2.09 11.89 -0.56
CA ILE A 44 -1.61 11.37 -1.85
C ILE A 44 -2.73 11.44 -2.89
N PHE A 45 -3.94 11.02 -2.51
CA PHE A 45 -5.09 10.97 -3.40
C PHE A 45 -5.57 12.37 -3.79
N GLU A 46 -5.56 13.31 -2.84
CA GLU A 46 -5.83 14.72 -3.12
C GLU A 46 -4.80 15.30 -4.10
N GLN A 47 -3.51 15.09 -3.86
CA GLN A 47 -2.42 15.58 -4.73
C GLN A 47 -2.49 15.02 -6.14
N TRP A 48 -2.90 13.76 -6.28
CA TRP A 48 -3.03 13.10 -7.58
C TRP A 48 -4.40 13.29 -8.22
N ASP A 49 -5.32 14.05 -7.62
CA ASP A 49 -6.73 14.16 -8.06
C ASP A 49 -7.35 12.77 -8.30
N THR A 50 -7.14 11.88 -7.33
CA THR A 50 -7.56 10.48 -7.37
C THR A 50 -8.68 10.26 -6.37
N GLN A 51 -9.76 9.63 -6.84
CA GLN A 51 -10.90 9.29 -6.00
C GLN A 51 -11.02 7.77 -5.90
N PRO A 52 -11.44 7.24 -4.74
CA PRO A 52 -11.73 5.82 -4.62
C PRO A 52 -12.93 5.44 -5.47
N VAL A 53 -13.09 4.14 -5.72
CA VAL A 53 -14.29 3.64 -6.38
C VAL A 53 -15.51 3.88 -5.46
N PRO A 54 -16.52 4.67 -5.87
CA PRO A 54 -17.65 5.02 -5.03
C PRO A 54 -18.42 3.78 -4.55
N GLY A 55 -18.72 3.73 -3.26
CA GLY A 55 -19.49 2.63 -2.65
C GLY A 55 -18.70 1.35 -2.39
N LEU A 56 -17.47 1.22 -2.90
CA LEU A 56 -16.56 0.11 -2.59
C LEU A 56 -15.54 0.46 -1.50
N TRP A 57 -15.12 1.73 -1.44
CA TRP A 57 -14.06 2.16 -0.55
C TRP A 57 -14.33 3.55 0.05
N ASN A 58 -14.15 3.66 1.37
CA ASN A 58 -14.34 4.90 2.12
C ASN A 58 -12.98 5.46 2.61
N ILE A 59 -12.35 6.31 1.79
CA ILE A 59 -11.02 6.90 2.09
C ILE A 59 -11.04 7.87 3.27
N SER A 60 -12.16 8.55 3.52
CA SER A 60 -12.28 9.58 4.56
C SER A 60 -12.69 9.00 5.92
N GLY A 61 -13.05 7.72 5.96
CA GLY A 61 -13.39 6.98 7.17
C GLY A 61 -12.28 6.00 7.55
N GLU A 62 -12.56 4.71 7.33
CA GLU A 62 -11.69 3.59 7.71
C GLU A 62 -11.25 2.87 6.42
N PRO A 63 -10.07 3.22 5.85
CA PRO A 63 -9.65 2.72 4.53
C PRO A 63 -9.57 1.20 4.46
N CYS A 64 -9.17 0.53 5.54
CA CYS A 64 -9.11 -0.92 5.66
C CYS A 64 -10.42 -1.55 6.20
N SER A 65 -11.56 -0.83 6.23
CA SER A 65 -12.87 -1.44 6.52
C SER A 65 -13.51 -2.03 5.27
N GLY A 66 -14.36 -3.04 5.48
CA GLY A 66 -14.97 -3.82 4.40
C GLY A 66 -13.98 -4.84 3.85
N SER A 67 -14.18 -5.30 2.62
CA SER A 67 -13.29 -6.29 2.00
C SER A 67 -11.95 -5.71 1.53
N ALA A 68 -11.71 -4.40 1.70
CA ALA A 68 -10.59 -3.61 1.17
C ALA A 68 -9.47 -4.41 0.48
N LEU A 69 -9.50 -4.61 -0.84
CA LEU A 69 -10.46 -5.36 -1.69
C LEU A 69 -9.60 -6.44 -2.34
N ASN A 70 -10.00 -7.73 -2.25
CA ASN A 70 -9.36 -8.87 -2.93
C ASN A 70 -9.35 -8.67 -4.46
N ALA A 71 -8.52 -7.75 -4.97
CA ALA A 71 -8.09 -7.80 -6.34
C ALA A 71 -7.25 -9.07 -6.42
N ALA A 72 -7.85 -10.13 -6.95
CA ALA A 72 -7.08 -11.27 -7.40
C ALA A 72 -5.99 -10.70 -8.30
N ASP A 73 -4.77 -10.74 -7.77
CA ASP A 73 -3.53 -10.37 -8.42
C ASP A 73 -3.34 -8.87 -8.75
N PHE A 74 -2.93 -8.11 -7.73
CA PHE A 74 -2.19 -6.83 -7.91
C PHE A 74 -1.02 -6.95 -8.93
N GLU A 75 -0.52 -8.17 -9.12
CA GLU A 75 0.60 -8.52 -10.00
C GLU A 75 0.19 -8.79 -11.47
N SER A 76 -1.11 -8.96 -11.78
CA SER A 76 -1.55 -9.28 -13.14
C SER A 76 -1.76 -8.01 -13.97
N PRO A 77 -1.18 -7.94 -15.19
CA PRO A 77 -1.34 -6.79 -16.08
C PRO A 77 -2.75 -6.65 -16.67
N ASN A 78 -3.62 -7.67 -16.55
CA ASN A 78 -4.94 -7.73 -17.20
C ASN A 78 -6.13 -7.69 -16.24
N ASP A 79 -5.92 -7.54 -14.92
CA ASP A 79 -7.00 -7.77 -13.96
C ASP A 79 -7.80 -6.55 -13.51
N ASP A 80 -9.09 -6.88 -13.32
CA ASP A 80 -10.30 -6.15 -12.99
C ASP A 80 -10.22 -4.61 -13.12
N PRO A 81 -10.69 -4.03 -14.24
CA PRO A 81 -10.77 -2.58 -14.40
C PRO A 81 -11.75 -1.93 -13.41
N ASP A 82 -12.64 -2.71 -12.78
CA ASP A 82 -13.69 -2.18 -11.91
C ASP A 82 -13.17 -1.78 -10.52
N ILE A 83 -11.95 -2.22 -10.14
CA ILE A 83 -11.31 -1.89 -8.86
C ILE A 83 -9.97 -1.17 -9.08
N ASN A 84 -10.06 0.09 -9.51
CA ASN A 84 -8.90 0.95 -9.74
C ASN A 84 -9.27 2.43 -9.50
N PRO A 85 -8.68 3.13 -8.52
CA PRO A 85 -7.56 2.70 -7.67
C PRO A 85 -7.96 1.63 -6.64
N ALA A 86 -6.98 0.92 -6.10
CA ALA A 86 -7.17 -0.16 -5.13
C ALA A 86 -6.10 -0.17 -4.03
N ILE A 87 -6.48 -0.69 -2.86
CA ILE A 87 -5.55 -1.00 -1.77
C ILE A 87 -5.80 -2.42 -1.24
N GLU A 88 -4.77 -2.98 -0.62
CA GLU A 88 -4.84 -4.19 0.22
C GLU A 88 -4.27 -3.84 1.60
N CYS A 89 -4.85 -4.41 2.65
CA CYS A 89 -4.41 -4.19 4.03
C CYS A 89 -4.10 -5.49 4.76
N ASP A 90 -3.14 -5.43 5.69
CA ASP A 90 -2.88 -6.47 6.68
C ASP A 90 -3.30 -5.98 8.07
N CYS A 91 -4.32 -6.64 8.65
CA CYS A 91 -4.89 -6.34 9.95
C CYS A 91 -4.43 -7.30 11.06
N THR A 92 -3.29 -7.98 10.88
CA THR A 92 -2.76 -8.93 11.88
C THR A 92 -1.91 -8.26 12.96
N TYR A 93 -1.67 -6.95 12.85
CA TYR A 93 -0.84 -6.17 13.75
C TYR A 93 -1.53 -5.83 15.08
N ASP A 94 -0.72 -5.60 16.12
CA ASP A 94 -1.16 -5.22 17.47
C ASP A 94 -2.29 -6.08 18.04
N ASN A 95 -2.15 -7.42 18.00
CA ASN A 95 -3.21 -8.36 18.39
C ASN A 95 -4.49 -8.19 17.56
N SER A 96 -4.32 -7.94 16.26
CA SER A 96 -5.39 -7.74 15.29
C SER A 96 -6.27 -6.52 15.56
N THR A 97 -5.70 -5.46 16.13
CA THR A 97 -6.40 -4.17 16.31
C THR A 97 -5.96 -3.10 15.32
N THR A 98 -4.82 -3.28 14.66
CA THR A 98 -4.27 -2.29 13.73
C THR A 98 -4.16 -2.90 12.32
N CYS A 99 -4.63 -2.15 11.33
CA CYS A 99 -4.45 -2.47 9.92
C CYS A 99 -3.40 -1.56 9.29
N HIS A 100 -2.54 -2.14 8.45
CA HIS A 100 -1.58 -1.41 7.64
C HIS A 100 -1.83 -1.64 6.15
N ILE A 101 -1.69 -0.60 5.34
CA ILE A 101 -1.80 -0.64 3.89
C ILE A 101 -0.54 -1.32 3.33
N THR A 102 -0.72 -2.50 2.75
CA THR A 102 0.37 -3.32 2.23
C THR A 102 0.49 -3.25 0.72
N LYS A 103 -0.58 -2.91 -0.01
CA LYS A 103 -0.53 -2.71 -1.47
C LYS A 103 -1.32 -1.48 -1.87
N LEU A 104 -0.82 -0.76 -2.88
CA LEU A 104 -1.48 0.39 -3.49
C LEU A 104 -1.34 0.33 -5.01
N ARG A 105 -2.48 0.42 -5.70
CA ARG A 105 -2.58 0.47 -7.16
C ARG A 105 -3.32 1.73 -7.60
N VAL A 106 -2.66 2.51 -8.45
CA VAL A 106 -3.19 3.66 -9.18
C VAL A 106 -2.70 3.53 -10.62
N TYR A 107 -3.27 2.57 -11.36
CA TYR A 107 -2.76 2.13 -12.67
C TYR A 107 -3.52 2.79 -13.82
N ALA A 108 -2.86 3.33 -14.83
CA ALA A 108 -3.54 3.79 -16.07
C ALA A 108 -4.72 4.76 -15.85
N LEU A 109 -4.68 5.61 -14.82
CA LEU A 109 -5.76 6.56 -14.50
C LEU A 109 -5.47 7.99 -14.98
N ASN A 110 -4.50 8.15 -15.88
CA ASN A 110 -4.05 9.44 -16.40
C ASN A 110 -3.61 10.43 -15.30
N LYS A 111 -3.10 9.92 -14.18
CA LYS A 111 -2.68 10.75 -13.05
C LYS A 111 -1.40 11.52 -13.36
N ARG A 112 -1.27 12.68 -12.74
CA ARG A 112 -0.18 13.64 -12.94
C ARG A 112 0.38 14.05 -11.59
N GLY A 113 1.51 14.75 -11.62
CA GLY A 113 2.17 15.27 -10.43
C GLY A 113 3.54 14.64 -10.24
N VAL A 114 4.01 14.66 -9.00
CA VAL A 114 5.28 14.08 -8.57
C VAL A 114 5.01 12.95 -7.58
N PHE A 115 6.06 12.23 -7.19
CA PHE A 115 6.00 11.25 -6.10
C PHE A 115 5.86 11.98 -4.74
N PRO A 116 4.72 11.86 -4.03
CA PRO A 116 4.46 12.61 -2.79
C PRO A 116 5.35 12.18 -1.61
N GLU A 117 5.71 13.12 -0.73
CA GLU A 117 6.52 12.84 0.46
C GLU A 117 5.77 11.96 1.48
N GLU A 118 4.44 12.02 1.49
CA GLU A 118 3.55 11.32 2.41
C GLU A 118 3.69 9.78 2.32
N PHE A 119 4.24 9.25 1.23
CA PHE A 119 4.58 7.83 1.11
C PHE A 119 5.51 7.32 2.22
N VAL A 120 6.28 8.19 2.88
CA VAL A 120 7.12 7.80 4.04
C VAL A 120 6.32 7.27 5.24
N ALA A 121 5.01 7.53 5.29
CA ALA A 121 4.11 6.99 6.30
C ALA A 121 3.66 5.54 5.98
N LEU A 122 3.64 5.15 4.70
CA LEU A 122 3.21 3.83 4.23
C LEU A 122 4.35 2.79 4.34
N ARG A 123 4.90 2.61 5.54
CA ARG A 123 6.14 1.82 5.77
C ARG A 123 5.98 0.31 5.55
N TYR A 124 4.74 -0.17 5.61
CA TYR A 124 4.38 -1.57 5.40
C TYR A 124 4.01 -1.87 3.94
N LEU A 125 4.11 -0.88 3.05
CA LEU A 125 3.79 -1.06 1.64
C LEU A 125 4.78 -2.04 0.99
N THR A 126 4.25 -3.19 0.58
CA THR A 126 4.94 -4.28 -0.10
C THR A 126 4.83 -4.18 -1.63
N THR A 127 3.75 -3.57 -2.13
CA THR A 127 3.53 -3.39 -3.58
C THR A 127 3.06 -1.98 -3.87
N LEU A 128 3.78 -1.29 -4.75
CA LEU A 128 3.35 -0.01 -5.31
C LEU A 128 3.25 -0.12 -6.83
N ARG A 129 2.03 0.09 -7.34
CA ARG A 129 1.71 0.02 -8.77
C ARG A 129 1.12 1.34 -9.25
N ILE A 130 1.94 2.18 -9.87
CA ILE A 130 1.57 3.51 -10.38
C ILE A 130 1.95 3.70 -11.86
N ASP A 131 2.19 2.59 -12.55
CA ASP A 131 2.54 2.52 -13.96
C ASP A 131 1.40 3.01 -14.89
N TYR A 132 1.78 3.38 -16.11
CA TYR A 132 0.90 3.93 -17.16
C TYR A 132 0.19 5.24 -16.77
N ASN A 133 0.87 6.14 -16.07
CA ASN A 133 0.37 7.48 -15.77
C ASN A 133 1.27 8.54 -16.42
N TYR A 134 1.15 9.79 -15.96
CA TYR A 134 1.97 10.92 -16.39
C TYR A 134 2.69 11.56 -15.20
N PHE A 135 3.16 10.75 -14.24
CA PHE A 135 3.95 11.25 -13.13
C PHE A 135 5.31 11.76 -13.62
N THR A 136 5.82 12.80 -12.97
CA THR A 136 7.01 13.57 -13.38
C THR A 136 7.95 13.80 -12.20
N GLY A 137 9.09 14.45 -12.48
CA GLY A 137 10.10 14.76 -11.47
C GLY A 137 10.96 13.55 -11.10
N PRO A 138 11.86 13.71 -10.12
CA PRO A 138 12.75 12.64 -9.68
C PRO A 138 12.05 11.61 -8.79
N LEU A 139 12.55 10.38 -8.84
CA LEU A 139 12.26 9.41 -7.79
C LEU A 139 13.00 9.86 -6.52
N PRO A 140 12.30 10.10 -5.40
CA PRO A 140 12.90 10.71 -4.23
C PRO A 140 13.76 9.73 -3.44
N ALA A 141 14.81 10.22 -2.78
CA ALA A 141 15.73 9.39 -1.99
C ALA A 141 15.04 8.65 -0.83
N PHE A 142 13.94 9.22 -0.28
CA PHE A 142 13.18 8.56 0.78
C PHE A 142 12.49 7.26 0.34
N ILE A 143 12.46 6.95 -0.97
CA ILE A 143 11.98 5.64 -1.45
C ILE A 143 12.71 4.50 -0.73
N GLY A 144 14.00 4.69 -0.39
CA GLY A 144 14.80 3.72 0.35
C GLY A 144 14.33 3.46 1.79
N ASN A 145 13.39 4.25 2.33
CA ASN A 145 12.78 4.04 3.64
C ASN A 145 11.59 3.07 3.60
N MET A 146 11.09 2.71 2.41
CA MET A 146 9.96 1.80 2.21
C MET A 146 10.43 0.35 2.25
N SER A 147 11.11 -0.05 3.33
CA SER A 147 11.91 -1.29 3.40
C SER A 147 11.11 -2.60 3.23
N ALA A 148 9.78 -2.56 3.38
CA ALA A 148 8.91 -3.71 3.14
C ALA A 148 8.60 -3.94 1.65
N MET A 149 8.99 -3.01 0.76
CA MET A 149 8.69 -3.09 -0.66
C MET A 149 9.28 -4.34 -1.30
N THR A 150 8.42 -5.10 -1.98
CA THR A 150 8.74 -6.30 -2.76
C THR A 150 8.59 -6.05 -4.26
N VAL A 151 7.57 -5.26 -4.65
CA VAL A 151 7.24 -4.98 -6.05
C VAL A 151 7.06 -3.48 -6.26
N LEU A 152 7.87 -2.91 -7.15
CA LEU A 152 7.76 -1.50 -7.55
C LEU A 152 7.53 -1.39 -9.07
N TYR A 153 6.32 -1.01 -9.45
CA TYR A 153 5.93 -0.77 -10.84
C TYR A 153 5.64 0.72 -11.08
N ILE A 154 6.56 1.40 -11.77
CA ILE A 154 6.45 2.82 -12.13
C ILE A 154 6.61 3.06 -13.64
N ARG A 155 6.55 1.99 -14.44
CA ARG A 155 6.69 1.99 -15.90
C ARG A 155 5.74 2.98 -16.58
N PHE A 156 6.10 3.46 -17.78
CA PHE A 156 5.24 4.30 -18.61
C PHE A 156 4.74 5.53 -17.84
N ASN A 157 5.71 6.30 -17.37
CA ASN A 157 5.51 7.61 -16.75
C ASN A 157 6.51 8.59 -17.38
N SER A 158 6.72 9.73 -16.75
CA SER A 158 7.70 10.74 -17.13
C SER A 158 8.64 11.08 -15.96
N PHE A 159 8.93 10.11 -15.09
CA PHE A 159 9.95 10.27 -14.05
C PHE A 159 11.30 10.59 -14.70
N SER A 160 12.09 11.45 -14.07
CA SER A 160 13.31 12.01 -14.66
C SER A 160 14.42 12.26 -13.65
N GLY A 161 15.61 12.63 -14.11
CA GLY A 161 16.79 12.74 -13.25
C GLY A 161 17.42 11.37 -12.94
N PRO A 162 18.41 11.31 -12.04
CA PRO A 162 19.09 10.07 -11.71
C PRO A 162 18.22 9.15 -10.84
N ILE A 163 18.44 7.85 -10.96
CA ILE A 163 17.89 6.88 -10.01
C ILE A 163 18.60 7.09 -8.65
N PRO A 164 17.86 7.28 -7.54
CA PRO A 164 18.47 7.45 -6.23
C PRO A 164 19.18 6.16 -5.80
N LYS A 165 20.40 6.28 -5.29
CA LYS A 165 21.17 5.14 -4.75
C LYS A 165 20.46 4.45 -3.58
N GLU A 166 19.61 5.20 -2.87
CA GLU A 166 18.79 4.74 -1.76
C GLU A 166 17.79 3.66 -2.18
N LEU A 167 17.48 3.54 -3.47
CA LEU A 167 16.70 2.41 -4.00
C LEU A 167 17.36 1.06 -3.65
N GLY A 168 18.70 1.03 -3.56
CA GLY A 168 19.46 -0.14 -3.11
C GLY A 168 19.22 -0.54 -1.65
N ASN A 169 18.43 0.21 -0.88
CA ASN A 169 18.04 -0.13 0.50
C ASN A 169 16.82 -1.06 0.57
N LEU A 170 16.07 -1.24 -0.52
CA LEU A 170 14.86 -2.06 -0.57
C LEU A 170 15.18 -3.55 -0.63
N LYS A 171 15.75 -4.12 0.44
CA LYS A 171 16.33 -5.47 0.44
C LYS A 171 15.33 -6.59 0.13
N GLU A 172 14.04 -6.33 0.29
CA GLU A 172 12.94 -7.25 0.01
C GLU A 172 12.46 -7.21 -1.45
N LEU A 173 12.98 -6.28 -2.27
CA LEU A 173 12.54 -6.08 -3.63
C LEU A 173 12.88 -7.30 -4.51
N THR A 174 11.84 -7.86 -5.12
CA THR A 174 11.89 -8.97 -6.10
C THR A 174 11.68 -8.45 -7.51
N VAL A 175 10.81 -7.44 -7.70
CA VAL A 175 10.50 -6.87 -9.00
C VAL A 175 10.66 -5.35 -9.02
N LEU A 176 11.42 -4.86 -10.00
CA LEU A 176 11.61 -3.44 -10.28
C LEU A 176 11.31 -3.12 -11.74
N ASP A 177 10.19 -2.45 -12.03
CA ASP A 177 9.90 -1.93 -13.37
C ASP A 177 9.93 -0.40 -13.39
N ILE A 178 10.99 0.13 -13.99
CA ILE A 178 11.24 1.56 -14.20
C ILE A 178 11.24 1.92 -15.69
N GLY A 179 10.92 0.96 -16.57
CA GLY A 179 11.01 1.12 -18.01
C GLY A 179 10.11 2.24 -18.54
N SER A 180 10.40 2.71 -19.75
CA SER A 180 9.59 3.76 -20.41
C SER A 180 9.37 4.99 -19.52
N ASN A 181 10.47 5.54 -19.02
CA ASN A 181 10.55 6.79 -18.25
C ASN A 181 11.66 7.68 -18.86
N ASN A 182 11.93 8.83 -18.25
CA ASN A 182 12.92 9.80 -18.75
C ASN A 182 14.07 10.02 -17.74
N PHE A 183 14.52 8.95 -17.08
CA PHE A 183 15.68 8.97 -16.18
C PHE A 183 16.95 9.37 -16.94
N SER A 184 17.99 9.73 -16.19
CA SER A 184 19.28 10.12 -16.74
C SER A 184 20.44 9.61 -15.89
N GLY A 185 21.65 9.72 -16.42
CA GLY A 185 22.85 9.22 -15.74
C GLY A 185 23.01 7.70 -15.90
N THR A 186 23.57 7.06 -14.89
CA THR A 186 23.91 5.63 -14.87
C THR A 186 23.12 4.89 -13.82
N LEU A 187 23.05 3.56 -13.93
CA LEU A 187 22.54 2.71 -12.85
C LEU A 187 23.39 2.86 -11.58
N PRO A 188 22.79 3.10 -10.40
CA PRO A 188 23.52 3.09 -9.13
C PRO A 188 24.07 1.68 -8.84
N PRO A 189 25.36 1.54 -8.47
CA PRO A 189 25.92 0.24 -8.09
C PRO A 189 25.23 -0.38 -6.87
N GLU A 190 24.53 0.41 -6.06
CA GLU A 190 23.74 -0.02 -4.91
C GLU A 190 22.56 -0.93 -5.29
N ILE A 191 22.09 -0.91 -6.54
CA ILE A 191 21.09 -1.89 -7.03
C ILE A 191 21.61 -3.32 -6.88
N GLY A 192 22.93 -3.54 -7.00
CA GLY A 192 23.54 -4.85 -6.72
C GLY A 192 23.41 -5.33 -5.27
N ASN A 193 22.86 -4.53 -4.36
CA ASN A 193 22.52 -4.97 -3.01
C ASN A 193 21.12 -5.61 -2.91
N LEU A 194 20.32 -5.56 -3.97
CA LEU A 194 18.96 -6.11 -4.02
C LEU A 194 19.00 -7.61 -4.34
N VAL A 195 19.63 -8.40 -3.48
CA VAL A 195 19.94 -9.82 -3.79
C VAL A 195 18.70 -10.73 -3.98
N LYS A 196 17.51 -10.25 -3.61
CA LYS A 196 16.23 -10.93 -3.84
C LYS A 196 15.61 -10.61 -5.21
N LEU A 197 16.17 -9.65 -5.95
CA LEU A 197 15.65 -9.22 -7.24
C LEU A 197 15.68 -10.37 -8.24
N THR A 198 14.51 -10.66 -8.81
CA THR A 198 14.29 -11.64 -9.86
C THR A 198 14.09 -10.95 -11.20
N ASP A 199 13.44 -9.79 -11.21
CA ASP A 199 13.05 -9.11 -12.44
C ASP A 199 13.39 -7.63 -12.36
N ILE A 200 14.11 -7.14 -13.37
CA ILE A 200 14.33 -5.72 -13.57
C ILE A 200 13.98 -5.35 -15.01
N TYR A 201 13.14 -4.32 -15.15
CA TYR A 201 12.77 -3.76 -16.45
C TYR A 201 13.21 -2.30 -16.49
N MET A 202 14.12 -2.00 -17.40
CA MET A 202 14.71 -0.68 -17.58
C MET A 202 14.89 -0.33 -19.06
N ASP A 203 14.09 -0.93 -19.93
CA ASP A 203 14.07 -0.57 -21.34
C ASP A 203 13.51 0.84 -21.53
N SER A 204 14.04 1.57 -22.52
CA SER A 204 13.53 2.90 -22.91
C SER A 204 13.42 3.91 -21.77
N CYS A 205 14.34 3.89 -20.79
CA CYS A 205 14.27 4.75 -19.61
C CYS A 205 15.31 5.89 -19.55
N GLY A 206 16.11 6.09 -20.60
CA GLY A 206 17.08 7.20 -20.72
C GLY A 206 18.42 7.00 -19.99
N LEU A 207 18.62 5.84 -19.35
CA LEU A 207 19.89 5.48 -18.71
C LEU A 207 21.00 5.20 -19.74
N GLY A 208 22.21 5.60 -19.39
CA GLY A 208 23.44 5.29 -20.14
C GLY A 208 24.51 4.64 -19.27
N GLY A 209 25.73 4.53 -19.81
CA GLY A 209 26.85 3.89 -19.13
C GLY A 209 26.77 2.36 -19.15
N GLU A 210 27.62 1.74 -18.33
CA GLU A 210 27.71 0.28 -18.21
C GLU A 210 26.79 -0.25 -17.10
N ILE A 211 26.39 -1.52 -17.22
CA ILE A 211 25.75 -2.24 -16.12
C ILE A 211 26.79 -2.38 -14.98
N PRO A 212 26.50 -1.91 -13.75
CA PRO A 212 27.44 -1.97 -12.65
C PRO A 212 27.89 -3.41 -12.37
N SER A 213 29.19 -3.63 -12.14
CA SER A 213 29.73 -4.95 -11.83
C SER A 213 29.12 -5.59 -10.56
N THR A 214 28.50 -4.78 -9.70
CA THR A 214 27.75 -5.25 -8.53
C THR A 214 26.51 -6.07 -8.90
N PHE A 215 26.00 -6.00 -10.13
CA PHE A 215 24.93 -6.88 -10.62
C PHE A 215 25.33 -8.37 -10.60
N ALA A 216 26.63 -8.67 -10.56
CA ALA A 216 27.11 -10.05 -10.34
C ALA A 216 26.63 -10.66 -9.01
N LYS A 217 26.13 -9.86 -8.06
CA LYS A 217 25.52 -10.32 -6.80
C LYS A 217 24.05 -10.72 -6.94
N LEU A 218 23.37 -10.33 -8.04
CA LEU A 218 21.95 -10.58 -8.28
C LEU A 218 21.73 -12.01 -8.80
N THR A 219 22.04 -12.98 -7.95
CA THR A 219 22.05 -14.41 -8.31
C THR A 219 20.67 -15.01 -8.56
N ASN A 220 19.60 -14.32 -8.15
CA ASN A 220 18.21 -14.72 -8.38
C ASN A 220 17.61 -14.12 -9.66
N MET A 221 18.34 -13.28 -10.38
CA MET A 221 17.85 -12.55 -11.55
C MET A 221 17.48 -13.52 -12.68
N GLN A 222 16.27 -13.36 -13.19
CA GLN A 222 15.65 -14.15 -14.26
C GLN A 222 15.43 -13.29 -15.51
N ILE A 223 15.02 -12.02 -15.32
CA ILE A 223 14.73 -11.07 -16.39
C ILE A 223 15.50 -9.76 -16.14
N LEU A 224 16.10 -9.24 -17.21
CA LEU A 224 16.87 -7.99 -17.28
C LEU A 224 16.58 -7.25 -18.59
#